data_AF-A0A7X6PFL8-F1
#
_entry.id   AF-A0A7X6PFL8-F1
#
_cell.length_a   1.000
_cell.length_b   1.000
_cell.length_c   1.000
_cell.angle_alpha   90.00
_cell.angle_beta   90.00
_cell.angle_gamma   90.00
#
_symmetry.space_group_name_H-M   'P 1'
#
loop_
_entity.id
_entity.type
_entity.pdbx_description
1 polymer ?
#
loop_
_entity_poly.entity_id
_entity_poly.type
_entity_poly.pdbx_seq_one_letter_code
_entity_poly.pdbx_strand_id
1 'polypeptide(L)'
;MKKSQSRREFLRVSAAGALGAFVLSQSSCRNASNKAAKAPEPVIADPKSFNLGLQLYTIRDAMTADVPGSLKKVSDLGYKYVELADYVDGKFYGYSPADFKKLVNDLGMEILSSHTQVEGVGVTLDSARKMAEDHALIGA
;
A
#
# COMPACT_ATOMS: atom_id res chain seq x y z
N MET A 1 41.22 -4.09 46.80
CA MET A 1 41.89 -4.17 45.49
C MET A 1 40.91 -4.73 44.47
N LYS A 2 40.42 -3.93 43.51
CA LYS A 2 39.52 -4.41 42.44
C LYS A 2 40.37 -5.14 41.39
N LYS A 3 40.15 -6.44 41.22
CA LYS A 3 40.83 -7.23 40.18
C LYS A 3 40.29 -6.77 38.82
N SER A 4 41.14 -6.14 37.99
CA SER A 4 40.77 -5.75 36.63
C SER A 4 40.51 -7.02 35.81
N GLN A 5 39.29 -7.21 35.32
CA GLN A 5 38.90 -8.35 34.49
C GLN A 5 39.72 -8.31 33.19
N SER A 6 40.56 -9.31 32.95
CA SER A 6 41.40 -9.33 31.75
C SER A 6 40.57 -9.66 30.51
N ARG A 7 40.95 -9.13 29.33
CA ARG A 7 40.26 -9.44 28.06
C ARG A 7 40.16 -10.94 27.78
N ARG A 8 41.16 -11.71 28.22
CA ARG A 8 41.18 -13.17 28.11
C ARG A 8 40.15 -13.84 29.01
N GLU A 9 39.88 -13.26 30.18
CA GLU A 9 38.86 -13.74 31.12
C GLU A 9 37.46 -13.43 30.61
N PHE A 10 37.27 -12.22 30.06
CA PHE A 10 36.04 -11.87 29.35
C PHE A 10 35.74 -12.85 28.21
N LEU A 11 36.71 -13.13 27.34
CA LEU A 11 36.52 -14.08 26.23
C LEU A 11 36.21 -15.51 26.71
N ARG A 12 36.80 -15.95 27.83
CA ARG A 12 36.49 -17.28 28.41
C ARG A 12 35.08 -17.33 28.98
N VAL A 13 34.65 -16.29 29.69
CA VAL A 13 33.30 -16.21 30.26
C VAL A 13 32.24 -16.10 29.16
N SER A 14 32.49 -15.29 28.13
CA SER A 14 31.61 -15.19 26.97
C SER A 14 31.52 -16.50 26.18
N ALA A 15 32.65 -17.20 25.96
CA ALA A 15 32.64 -18.50 25.29
C ALA A 15 31.90 -19.57 26.11
N ALA A 16 32.09 -19.61 27.43
CA ALA A 16 31.36 -20.51 28.32
C ALA A 16 29.85 -20.22 28.33
N GLY A 17 29.45 -18.94 28.32
CA GLY A 17 28.05 -18.53 28.22
C GLY A 17 27.38 -18.92 26.91
N ALA A 18 28.07 -18.77 25.77
CA ALA A 18 27.57 -19.16 24.46
C ALA A 18 27.36 -20.67 24.33
N LEU A 19 28.28 -21.48 24.87
CA LEU A 19 28.13 -22.95 24.93
C LEU A 19 26.96 -23.36 25.84
N GLY A 20 26.79 -22.71 26.99
CA GLY A 20 25.66 -22.96 27.88
C GLY A 20 24.31 -22.69 27.22
N ALA A 21 24.18 -21.57 26.51
CA ALA A 21 22.96 -21.23 25.77
C ALA A 21 22.64 -22.23 24.65
N PHE A 22 23.67 -22.75 23.97
CA PHE A 22 23.49 -23.75 22.90
C PHE A 22 23.01 -25.11 23.44
N VAL A 23 23.54 -25.56 24.59
CA VAL A 23 23.10 -26.81 25.24
C VAL A 23 21.68 -26.70 25.80
N LEU A 24 21.31 -25.55 26.36
CA LEU A 24 19.95 -25.27 26.83
C LEU A 24 18.95 -25.21 25.65
N SER A 25 19.35 -24.62 24.52
CA SER A 25 18.53 -24.54 23.30
C SER A 25 18.17 -25.93 22.75
N GLN A 26 19.10 -26.90 22.82
CA GLN A 26 18.88 -28.27 22.32
C GLN A 26 17.92 -29.09 23.20
N SER A 27 17.72 -28.69 24.46
CA SER A 27 16.84 -29.41 25.40
C SER A 27 15.38 -28.99 25.28
N SER A 28 15.09 -27.74 24.89
CA SER A 28 13.71 -27.28 24.67
C SER A 28 13.07 -27.82 23.38
N CYS A 29 13.85 -28.31 22.41
CA CYS A 29 13.32 -28.86 21.16
C CYS A 29 13.22 -30.40 21.15
N ARG A 30 13.67 -31.13 22.18
CA ARG A 30 13.69 -32.60 22.17
C ARG A 30 12.39 -33.26 22.66
N ASN A 31 11.39 -32.49 23.09
CA ASN A 31 10.08 -33.01 23.51
C ASN A 31 8.96 -32.81 22.46
N ALA A 32 9.30 -32.83 21.18
CA ALA A 32 8.33 -32.72 20.07
C ALA A 32 8.16 -34.03 19.27
N SER A 33 8.25 -35.19 19.92
CA SER A 33 7.92 -36.47 19.28
C SER A 33 6.43 -36.80 19.28
N ASN A 34 5.57 -35.89 19.76
CA ASN A 34 4.17 -35.96 19.40
C ASN A 34 4.07 -35.50 17.95
N LYS A 35 3.56 -36.36 17.07
CA LYS A 35 3.02 -35.96 15.76
C LYS A 35 2.01 -34.84 16.00
N ALA A 36 2.49 -33.61 16.02
CA ALA A 36 1.63 -32.45 15.94
C ALA A 36 0.92 -32.59 14.61
N ALA A 37 -0.42 -32.68 14.66
CA ALA A 37 -1.23 -32.53 13.47
C ALA A 37 -0.69 -31.31 12.71
N LYS A 38 -0.36 -31.49 11.44
CA LYS A 38 0.14 -30.43 10.56
C LYS A 38 -0.78 -29.23 10.77
N ALA A 39 -0.27 -28.18 11.42
CA ALA A 39 -1.01 -26.94 11.58
C ALA A 39 -1.49 -26.55 10.17
N PRO A 40 -2.76 -26.14 9.99
CA PRO A 40 -3.23 -25.73 8.69
C PRO A 40 -2.23 -24.70 8.14
N GLU A 41 -1.70 -24.97 6.94
CA GLU A 41 -0.86 -24.02 6.23
C GLU A 41 -1.62 -22.70 6.17
N PRO A 42 -0.98 -21.55 6.50
CA PRO A 42 -1.67 -20.28 6.42
C PRO A 42 -2.19 -20.12 5.00
N VAL A 43 -3.51 -20.00 4.86
CA VAL A 43 -4.13 -19.65 3.59
C VAL A 43 -3.67 -18.22 3.30
N ILE A 44 -2.64 -18.09 2.46
CA ILE A 44 -2.21 -16.77 1.97
C ILE A 44 -3.34 -16.29 1.07
N ALA A 45 -4.13 -15.34 1.56
CA ALA A 45 -5.18 -14.71 0.77
C ALA A 45 -4.55 -14.07 -0.47
N ASP A 46 -5.21 -14.24 -1.63
CA ASP A 46 -4.83 -13.53 -2.85
C ASP A 46 -4.86 -12.02 -2.56
N PRO A 47 -3.75 -11.27 -2.70
CA PRO A 47 -3.75 -9.83 -2.48
C PRO A 47 -4.83 -9.08 -3.27
N LYS A 48 -5.29 -9.65 -4.39
CA LYS A 48 -6.37 -9.07 -5.21
C LYS A 48 -7.75 -9.19 -4.55
N SER A 49 -7.93 -10.06 -3.55
CA SER A 49 -9.21 -10.20 -2.84
C SER A 49 -9.52 -9.05 -1.88
N PHE A 50 -8.55 -8.17 -1.61
CA PHE A 50 -8.72 -7.08 -0.64
C PHE A 50 -9.36 -5.81 -1.22
N ASN A 51 -9.75 -5.81 -2.51
CA ASN A 51 -10.31 -4.64 -3.20
C ASN A 51 -9.46 -3.38 -2.96
N LEU A 52 -8.19 -3.43 -3.36
CA LEU A 52 -7.23 -2.36 -3.07
C LEU A 52 -7.51 -1.10 -3.89
N GLY A 53 -7.27 0.06 -3.26
CA GLY A 53 -7.32 1.37 -3.91
C GLY A 53 -5.93 1.94 -4.22
N LEU A 54 -5.81 2.72 -5.29
CA LEU A 54 -4.59 3.45 -5.64
C LEU A 54 -4.88 4.94 -5.82
N GLN A 55 -4.16 5.78 -5.08
CA GLN A 55 -4.07 7.21 -5.40
C GLN A 55 -3.13 7.39 -6.60
N LEU A 56 -3.72 7.80 -7.72
CA LEU A 56 -3.08 7.96 -9.03
C LEU A 56 -1.91 8.94 -9.05
N TYR A 57 -1.80 9.87 -8.09
CA TYR A 57 -0.60 10.71 -7.95
C TYR A 57 0.70 9.89 -7.77
N THR A 58 0.59 8.68 -7.22
CA THR A 58 1.70 7.72 -7.08
C THR A 58 2.34 7.39 -8.42
N ILE A 59 1.55 7.40 -9.50
CA ILE A 59 1.97 7.08 -10.87
C ILE A 59 1.80 8.29 -11.83
N ARG A 60 1.84 9.52 -11.30
CA ARG A 60 1.55 10.76 -12.03
C ARG A 60 2.29 10.91 -13.36
N ASP A 61 3.54 10.47 -13.45
CA ASP A 61 4.34 10.59 -14.67
C ASP A 61 3.80 9.67 -15.77
N ALA A 62 3.37 8.45 -15.40
CA ALA A 62 2.72 7.51 -16.31
C ALA A 62 1.33 8.01 -16.72
N MET A 63 0.55 8.54 -15.78
CA MET A 63 -0.75 9.16 -16.07
C MET A 63 -0.62 10.35 -17.01
N THR A 64 0.42 11.17 -16.85
CA THR A 64 0.72 12.31 -17.74
C THR A 64 1.07 11.84 -19.16
N ALA A 65 1.79 10.72 -19.27
CA ALA A 65 2.22 10.18 -20.56
C ALA A 65 1.10 9.44 -21.33
N ASP A 66 0.29 8.63 -20.64
CA ASP A 66 -0.75 7.79 -21.23
C ASP A 66 -1.80 7.40 -20.17
N VAL A 67 -2.90 8.16 -20.12
CA VAL A 67 -3.99 7.92 -19.15
C VAL A 67 -4.64 6.54 -19.36
N PRO A 68 -5.16 6.18 -20.55
CA PRO A 68 -5.79 4.87 -20.74
C PRO A 68 -4.84 3.69 -20.50
N GLY A 69 -3.61 3.76 -21.01
CA GLY A 69 -2.63 2.68 -20.85
C GLY A 69 -2.18 2.49 -19.40
N SER A 70 -2.06 3.60 -18.64
CA SER A 70 -1.74 3.55 -17.22
C SER A 70 -2.87 2.93 -16.40
N LEU A 71 -4.11 3.39 -16.60
CA LEU A 71 -5.28 2.83 -15.92
C LEU A 71 -5.48 1.35 -16.25
N LYS A 72 -5.22 0.94 -17.50
CA LYS A 72 -5.27 -0.48 -17.87
C LYS A 72 -4.27 -1.30 -17.06
N LYS A 73 -3.02 -0.83 -16.92
CA LYS A 73 -2.01 -1.53 -16.10
C LYS A 73 -2.42 -1.60 -14.63
N VAL A 74 -3.01 -0.54 -14.09
CA VAL A 74 -3.53 -0.53 -12.70
C VAL A 74 -4.62 -1.59 -12.52
N SER A 75 -5.55 -1.69 -13.47
CA SER A 75 -6.58 -2.75 -13.48
C SER A 75 -5.97 -4.15 -13.62
N ASP A 76 -5.04 -4.36 -14.55
CA ASP A 76 -4.37 -5.66 -14.76
C ASP A 76 -3.62 -6.14 -13.49
N LEU A 77 -3.09 -5.21 -12.69
CA LEU A 77 -2.46 -5.47 -11.39
C LEU A 77 -3.46 -5.88 -10.29
N GLY A 78 -4.75 -5.62 -10.47
CA GLY A 78 -5.82 -6.03 -9.56
C GLY A 78 -6.26 -4.97 -8.57
N TYR A 79 -5.96 -3.69 -8.81
CA TYR A 79 -6.58 -2.60 -8.05
C TYR A 79 -8.06 -2.50 -8.41
N LYS A 80 -8.91 -2.36 -7.40
CA LYS A 80 -10.35 -2.22 -7.56
C LYS A 80 -10.78 -0.75 -7.57
N TYR A 81 -10.09 0.09 -6.82
CA TYR A 81 -10.46 1.48 -6.64
C TYR A 81 -9.33 2.44 -7.06
N VAL A 82 -9.71 3.64 -7.49
CA VAL A 82 -8.77 4.74 -7.73
C VAL A 82 -9.20 6.00 -6.99
N GLU A 83 -8.22 6.73 -6.49
CA GLU A 83 -8.36 8.12 -6.04
C GLU A 83 -7.70 9.03 -7.08
N LEU A 84 -8.40 10.10 -7.47
CA LEU A 84 -7.93 11.03 -8.50
C LEU A 84 -6.95 12.07 -7.95
N ALA A 85 -6.17 12.69 -8.83
CA ALA A 85 -5.18 13.71 -8.48
C ALA A 85 -5.11 14.88 -9.48
N ASP A 86 -5.92 14.86 -10.53
CA ASP A 86 -5.98 15.90 -11.55
C ASP A 86 -7.41 16.38 -11.72
N TYR A 87 -7.60 17.70 -11.58
CA TYR A 87 -8.84 18.40 -11.87
C TYR A 87 -8.50 19.81 -12.35
N VAL A 88 -8.73 20.08 -13.63
CA VAL A 88 -8.43 21.35 -14.29
C VAL A 88 -9.57 21.71 -15.22
N ASP A 89 -10.11 22.92 -15.09
CA ASP A 89 -11.19 23.45 -15.93
C ASP A 89 -12.42 22.53 -16.06
N GLY A 90 -12.78 21.85 -14.96
CA GLY A 90 -13.92 20.92 -14.93
C GLY A 90 -13.66 19.57 -15.58
N LYS A 91 -12.39 19.22 -15.82
CA LYS A 91 -11.96 17.98 -16.44
C LYS A 91 -11.03 17.20 -15.52
N PHE A 92 -11.06 15.88 -15.64
CA PHE A 92 -10.19 14.95 -14.93
C PHE A 92 -9.24 14.30 -15.93
N TYR A 93 -7.94 14.56 -15.79
CA TYR A 93 -6.91 14.10 -16.73
C TYR A 93 -7.21 14.48 -18.19
N GLY A 94 -7.82 15.65 -18.39
CA GLY A 94 -8.24 16.15 -19.71
C GLY A 94 -9.58 15.62 -20.23
N TYR A 95 -10.26 14.74 -19.50
CA TYR A 95 -11.56 14.16 -19.87
C TYR A 95 -12.72 14.84 -19.15
N SER A 96 -13.91 14.81 -19.75
CA SER A 96 -15.13 15.20 -19.02
C SER A 96 -15.38 14.22 -17.86
N PRO A 97 -16.13 14.62 -16.80
CA PRO A 97 -16.44 13.74 -15.68
C PRO A 97 -17.07 12.40 -16.12
N ALA A 98 -18.00 12.45 -17.08
CA ALA A 98 -18.68 11.28 -17.61
C ALA A 98 -17.74 10.36 -18.41
N ASP A 99 -16.90 10.93 -19.27
CA ASP A 99 -15.96 10.16 -20.09
C ASP A 99 -14.90 9.48 -19.23
N PHE A 100 -14.36 10.19 -18.24
CA PHE A 100 -13.34 9.61 -17.35
C PHE A 100 -13.93 8.50 -16.48
N LYS A 101 -15.14 8.72 -15.92
CA LYS A 101 -15.86 7.68 -15.17
C LYS A 101 -16.07 6.42 -16.01
N LYS A 102 -16.51 6.60 -17.27
CA LYS A 102 -16.69 5.49 -18.20
C LYS A 102 -15.38 4.75 -18.44
N LEU A 103 -14.28 5.46 -18.70
CA LEU A 103 -12.96 4.86 -18.91
C LEU A 103 -12.52 3.96 -17.74
N VAL A 104 -12.69 4.44 -16.51
CA VAL A 104 -12.33 3.67 -15.30
C VAL A 104 -13.26 2.45 -15.13
N ASN A 105 -14.57 2.64 -15.29
CA ASN A 105 -15.55 1.57 -15.13
C ASN A 105 -15.44 0.48 -16.20
N ASP A 106 -15.14 0.84 -17.45
CA ASP A 106 -14.91 -0.12 -18.54
C ASP A 106 -13.71 -1.04 -18.24
N LEU A 107 -12.76 -0.59 -17.40
CA LEU A 107 -11.63 -1.37 -16.91
C LEU A 107 -11.94 -2.17 -15.64
N GLY A 108 -13.19 -2.18 -15.16
CA GLY A 108 -13.63 -2.91 -13.96
C GLY A 108 -13.26 -2.27 -12.62
N MET A 109 -12.68 -1.06 -12.65
CA MET A 109 -12.35 -0.28 -11.46
C MET A 109 -13.46 0.71 -11.12
N GLU A 110 -13.39 1.29 -9.93
CA GLU A 110 -14.32 2.32 -9.45
C GLU A 110 -13.54 3.54 -8.91
N ILE A 111 -14.13 4.72 -9.06
CA ILE A 111 -13.60 5.97 -8.51
C ILE A 111 -14.24 6.16 -7.12
N LEU A 112 -13.44 6.24 -6.06
CA LEU A 112 -13.95 6.41 -4.69
C LEU A 112 -13.71 7.79 -4.09
N SER A 113 -12.71 8.51 -4.60
CA SER A 113 -12.21 9.73 -3.98
C SER A 113 -11.46 10.56 -5.03
N SER A 114 -11.23 11.83 -4.71
CA SER A 114 -10.46 12.74 -5.53
C SER A 114 -9.71 13.72 -4.63
N HIS A 115 -8.44 13.94 -4.95
CA HIS A 115 -7.63 14.99 -4.39
C HIS A 115 -7.47 16.09 -5.44
N THR A 116 -8.13 17.23 -5.22
CA THR A 116 -8.07 18.39 -6.12
C THR A 116 -7.52 19.61 -5.39
N GLN A 117 -6.76 20.42 -6.12
CA GLN A 117 -6.32 21.73 -5.66
C GLN A 117 -7.42 22.76 -5.82
N VAL A 118 -7.27 23.84 -5.06
CA VAL A 118 -8.07 25.04 -5.16
C VAL A 118 -7.32 26.06 -6.03
N GLU A 119 -8.03 26.92 -6.74
CA GLU A 119 -7.39 27.92 -7.59
C GLU A 119 -6.51 28.88 -6.78
N GLY A 120 -5.52 29.51 -7.43
CA GLY A 120 -4.58 30.42 -6.76
C GLY A 120 -5.25 31.66 -6.14
N VAL A 121 -6.45 32.02 -6.59
CA VAL A 121 -7.28 33.08 -6.00
C VAL A 121 -8.07 32.61 -4.76
N GLY A 122 -7.95 31.34 -4.38
CA GLY A 122 -8.69 30.70 -3.31
C GLY A 122 -9.97 30.03 -3.77
N VAL A 123 -10.80 29.61 -2.80
CA VAL A 123 -12.09 28.97 -3.03
C VAL A 123 -13.19 30.02 -2.99
N THR A 124 -13.91 30.19 -4.10
CA THR A 124 -15.17 30.93 -4.15
C THR A 124 -16.35 29.96 -4.00
N LEU A 125 -17.54 30.48 -3.68
CA LEU A 125 -18.75 29.64 -3.65
C LEU A 125 -19.07 29.02 -5.01
N ASP A 126 -18.82 29.75 -6.10
CA ASP A 126 -19.10 29.27 -7.45
C ASP A 126 -18.09 28.20 -7.88
N SER A 127 -16.81 28.40 -7.58
CA SER A 127 -15.77 27.38 -7.86
C SER A 127 -15.98 26.13 -7.00
N ALA A 128 -16.35 26.29 -5.72
CA ALA A 128 -16.68 25.16 -4.85
C ALA A 128 -17.91 24.39 -5.35
N ARG A 129 -18.97 25.10 -5.76
CA ARG A 129 -20.18 24.49 -6.30
C ARG A 129 -19.88 23.71 -7.57
N LYS A 130 -19.18 24.31 -8.53
CA LYS A 130 -18.81 23.64 -9.78
C LYS A 130 -17.96 22.40 -9.51
N MET A 131 -16.94 22.51 -8.65
CA MET A 131 -16.10 21.39 -8.25
C MET A 131 -16.94 20.25 -7.66
N ALA A 132 -17.86 20.56 -6.74
CA ALA A 132 -18.75 19.57 -6.15
C ALA A 132 -19.69 18.91 -7.18
N GLU A 133 -20.25 19.68 -8.11
CA GLU A 133 -21.10 19.16 -9.18
C GLU A 133 -20.33 18.22 -10.13
N ASP A 134 -19.11 18.61 -10.54
CA ASP A 134 -18.27 17.76 -11.40
C ASP A 134 -17.84 16.47 -10.67
N HIS A 135 -17.56 16.54 -9.37
CA HIS A 135 -17.22 15.38 -8.54
C HIS A 135 -18.45 14.45 -8.35
N ALA A 136 -19.65 15.01 -8.19
CA ALA A 136 -20.88 14.22 -8.18
C ALA A 136 -21.10 13.46 -9.50
N LEU A 137 -20.77 14.07 -10.65
CA LEU A 137 -20.89 13.42 -11.96
C LEU A 137 -19.91 12.25 -12.14
N ILE A 138 -18.64 12.43 -11.73
CA ILE A 138 -17.63 11.37 -11.81
C ILE A 138 -17.85 10.28 -10.76
N GLY A 139 -18.58 10.59 -9.68
CA GLY A 139 -18.92 9.66 -8.60
C GLY A 139 -17.90 9.62 -7.46
N ALA A 140 -17.20 10.75 -7.23
CA ALA A 140 -16.23 10.95 -6.16
C ALA A 140 -16.74 11.92 -5.10
#